data_AF-A0A5N7WQ61-F1
#
_entry.id   AF-A0A5N7WQ61-F1
#
_cell.length_a   1.000
_cell.length_b   1.000
_cell.length_c   1.000
_cell.angle_alpha   90.00
_cell.angle_beta   90.00
_cell.angle_gamma   90.00
#
_symmetry.space_group_name_H-M   'P 1'
#
loop_
_entity.id
_entity.type
_entity.pdbx_description
1 polymer ?
#
loop_
_entity_poly.entity_id
_entity_poly.type
_entity_poly.pdbx_seq_one_letter_code
_entity_poly.pdbx_strand_id
1 'polypeptide(L)'
;MIKIKDMDSFKLSYMYFFPVVFFPFWNIYQFHNDADVKSWLFRNLLISITIILIPLFLAISMFITKFLYQDQDKKNEYHSVLLGLLCLIFLMGVNYYQFQKFSGGTDLNIDLYRMALMLSFLCGCFASNLCFALKYKKYSKNYSMEWNIRTQRFMASAALPVLMAITALFVI
;
A
#
# COMPACT_ATOMS: atom_id res chain seq x y z
N MET A 1 -31.05 10.55 -0.47
CA MET A 1 -30.34 10.02 -1.66
C MET A 1 -28.94 10.62 -1.65
N ILE A 2 -27.97 9.93 -1.03
CA ILE A 2 -26.57 10.37 -1.00
C ILE A 2 -26.10 10.36 -2.46
N LYS A 3 -25.64 11.50 -2.98
CA LYS A 3 -25.22 11.61 -4.39
C LYS A 3 -24.09 10.59 -4.61
N ILE A 4 -24.12 9.88 -5.75
CA ILE A 4 -23.15 8.84 -6.10
C ILE A 4 -21.69 9.32 -5.90
N LYS A 5 -21.43 10.61 -6.12
CA LYS A 5 -20.13 11.27 -5.90
C LYS A 5 -19.67 11.26 -4.43
N ASP A 6 -20.59 11.42 -3.48
CA ASP A 6 -20.30 11.38 -2.04
C ASP A 6 -20.01 9.95 -1.58
N MET A 7 -20.64 8.95 -2.22
CA MET A 7 -20.41 7.54 -1.91
C MET A 7 -19.00 7.07 -2.32
N ASP A 8 -18.46 7.56 -3.43
CA ASP A 8 -17.10 7.25 -3.86
C ASP A 8 -16.05 7.90 -2.94
N SER A 9 -16.28 9.16 -2.54
CA SER A 9 -15.43 9.86 -1.56
C SER A 9 -15.45 9.19 -0.19
N PHE A 10 -16.63 8.73 0.24
CA PHE A 10 -16.79 8.00 1.51
C PHE A 10 -16.09 6.64 1.48
N LYS A 11 -16.23 5.88 0.40
CA LYS A 11 -15.51 4.60 0.22
C LYS A 11 -13.99 4.79 0.23
N LEU A 12 -13.50 5.84 -0.44
CA LEU A 12 -12.09 6.21 -0.43
C LEU A 12 -11.60 6.52 0.98
N SER A 13 -12.35 7.35 1.71
CA SER A 13 -12.06 7.68 3.11
C SER A 13 -12.03 6.42 3.96
N TYR A 14 -13.03 5.54 3.81
CA TYR A 14 -13.06 4.27 4.55
C TYR A 14 -11.85 3.37 4.24
N MET A 15 -11.47 3.25 2.96
CA MET A 15 -10.36 2.40 2.54
C MET A 15 -9.00 2.85 3.10
N TYR A 16 -8.80 4.16 3.28
CA TYR A 16 -7.56 4.72 3.85
C TYR A 16 -7.61 4.84 5.38
N PHE A 17 -8.74 5.25 5.94
CA PHE A 17 -8.86 5.59 7.35
C PHE A 17 -9.07 4.35 8.22
N PHE A 18 -9.75 3.32 7.72
CA PHE A 18 -9.97 2.09 8.47
C PHE A 18 -8.66 1.37 8.84
N PRO A 19 -7.70 1.14 7.91
CA PRO A 19 -6.40 0.57 8.27
C PRO A 19 -5.58 1.48 9.20
N VAL A 20 -5.68 2.79 9.07
CA VAL A 20 -4.91 3.71 9.93
C VAL A 20 -5.39 3.66 11.38
N VAL A 21 -6.71 3.58 11.59
CA VAL A 21 -7.30 3.66 12.92
C VAL A 21 -7.34 2.30 13.60
N PHE A 22 -7.82 1.25 12.91
CA PHE A 22 -8.13 -0.03 13.57
C PHE A 22 -6.95 -0.98 13.66
N PHE A 23 -6.00 -0.88 12.73
CA PHE A 23 -4.85 -1.78 12.69
C PHE A 23 -3.95 -1.62 13.92
N PRO A 24 -3.60 -0.40 14.38
CA PRO A 24 -2.87 -0.20 15.63
C PRO A 24 -3.53 -0.86 16.85
N PHE A 25 -4.86 -0.84 16.97
CA PHE A 25 -5.57 -1.50 18.07
C PHE A 25 -5.53 -3.03 17.97
N TRP A 26 -5.74 -3.57 16.76
CA TRP A 26 -5.64 -5.00 16.51
C TRP A 26 -4.24 -5.54 16.83
N ASN A 27 -3.21 -4.78 16.49
CA ASN A 27 -1.83 -5.13 16.75
C ASN A 27 -1.51 -5.24 18.25
N ILE A 28 -1.99 -4.30 19.07
CA ILE A 28 -1.79 -4.34 20.53
C ILE A 28 -2.44 -5.59 21.13
N TYR A 29 -3.60 -6.00 20.63
CA TYR A 29 -4.25 -7.24 21.06
C TYR A 29 -3.44 -8.48 20.68
N GLN A 30 -2.88 -8.53 19.46
CA GLN A 30 -2.03 -9.64 19.04
C GLN A 30 -0.72 -9.72 19.85
N PHE A 31 -0.13 -8.58 20.23
CA PHE A 31 1.07 -8.54 21.07
C PHE A 31 0.87 -9.25 22.42
N HIS A 32 -0.30 -9.07 23.05
CA HIS A 32 -0.58 -9.71 24.34
C HIS A 32 -0.46 -11.24 24.29
N ASN A 33 -0.64 -11.83 23.11
CA ASN A 33 -0.62 -13.27 22.90
C ASN A 33 0.66 -13.78 22.22
N ASP A 34 1.62 -12.91 21.83
CA ASP A 34 2.82 -13.26 21.07
C ASP A 34 4.06 -13.20 21.97
N ALA A 35 4.80 -14.33 22.09
CA ALA A 35 6.00 -14.41 22.92
C ALA A 35 7.26 -13.79 22.25
N ASP A 36 7.24 -13.62 20.92
CA ASP A 36 8.36 -13.07 20.15
C ASP A 36 8.07 -11.65 19.64
N VAL A 37 8.54 -10.68 20.43
CA VAL A 37 8.38 -9.24 20.17
C VAL A 37 9.01 -8.82 18.84
N LYS A 38 10.14 -9.42 18.45
CA LYS A 38 10.88 -9.03 17.25
C LYS A 38 10.11 -9.38 15.99
N SER A 39 9.68 -10.64 15.91
CA SER A 39 8.92 -11.12 14.76
C SER A 39 7.52 -10.51 14.69
N TRP A 40 6.87 -10.33 15.85
CA TRP A 40 5.58 -9.63 15.92
C TRP A 40 5.70 -8.19 15.37
N LEU A 41 6.69 -7.44 15.85
CA LEU A 41 6.88 -6.04 15.45
C LEU A 41 7.21 -5.92 13.97
N PHE A 42 8.05 -6.81 13.43
CA PHE A 42 8.34 -6.86 11.99
C PHE A 42 7.07 -7.10 11.15
N ARG A 43 6.29 -8.14 11.48
CA ARG A 43 5.04 -8.45 10.77
C ARG A 43 4.05 -7.30 10.82
N ASN A 44 3.90 -6.70 12.00
CA ASN A 44 3.01 -5.58 12.21
C ASN A 44 3.41 -4.38 11.31
N LEU A 45 4.66 -3.94 11.38
CA LEU A 45 5.18 -2.84 10.56
C LEU A 45 4.97 -3.11 9.06
N LEU A 46 5.29 -4.33 8.63
CA LEU A 46 5.15 -4.74 7.23
C LEU A 46 3.70 -4.65 6.77
N ILE A 47 2.77 -5.29 7.47
CA ILE A 47 1.38 -5.39 7.02
C ILE A 47 0.69 -4.04 7.09
N SER A 48 0.85 -3.31 8.20
CA SER A 48 0.20 -2.01 8.40
C SER A 48 0.55 -1.02 7.28
N ILE A 49 1.84 -0.93 6.92
CA ILE A 49 2.30 -0.02 5.86
C ILE A 49 1.85 -0.53 4.49
N THR A 50 1.95 -1.84 4.23
CA THR A 50 1.56 -2.43 2.94
C THR A 50 0.09 -2.15 2.60
N ILE A 51 -0.82 -2.27 3.58
CA ILE A 51 -2.26 -2.07 3.37
C ILE A 51 -2.59 -0.63 2.93
N ILE A 52 -1.85 0.37 3.40
CA ILE A 52 -2.05 1.78 2.97
C ILE A 52 -1.38 2.03 1.62
N LEU A 53 -0.23 1.41 1.36
CA LEU A 53 0.51 1.60 0.12
C LEU A 53 -0.23 1.06 -1.11
N ILE A 54 -0.97 -0.05 -0.98
CA ILE A 54 -1.76 -0.62 -2.08
C ILE A 54 -2.75 0.39 -2.69
N PRO A 55 -3.70 0.98 -1.93
CA PRO A 55 -4.61 1.99 -2.47
C PRO A 55 -3.89 3.26 -2.91
N LEU A 56 -2.82 3.68 -2.21
CA LEU A 56 -2.04 4.87 -2.57
C LEU A 56 -1.40 4.71 -3.96
N PHE A 57 -0.73 3.59 -4.22
CA PHE A 57 -0.12 3.34 -5.52
C PHE A 57 -1.15 3.14 -6.63
N LEU A 58 -2.33 2.59 -6.33
CA LEU A 58 -3.45 2.56 -7.26
C LEU A 58 -3.95 3.97 -7.60
N ALA A 59 -4.10 4.85 -6.60
CA ALA A 59 -4.50 6.23 -6.81
C ALA A 59 -3.46 7.01 -7.64
N ILE A 60 -2.16 6.81 -7.37
CA ILE A 60 -1.06 7.40 -8.16
C ILE A 60 -1.09 6.88 -9.60
N SER A 61 -1.24 5.58 -9.82
CA SER A 61 -1.33 4.99 -11.16
C SER A 61 -2.50 5.54 -11.96
N MET A 62 -3.66 5.70 -11.33
CA MET A 62 -4.85 6.30 -11.95
C MET A 62 -4.65 7.78 -12.24
N PHE A 63 -4.01 8.52 -11.32
CA PHE A 63 -3.68 9.93 -11.52
C PHE A 63 -2.73 10.14 -12.72
N ILE A 64 -1.65 9.34 -12.81
CA ILE A 64 -0.71 9.37 -13.95
C ILE A 64 -1.44 9.05 -15.25
N THR A 65 -2.31 8.03 -15.24
CA THR A 65 -3.10 7.65 -16.41
C THR A 65 -3.99 8.82 -16.87
N LYS A 66 -4.77 9.43 -15.96
CA LYS A 66 -5.61 10.60 -16.27
C LYS A 66 -4.80 11.81 -16.74
N PHE A 67 -3.58 11.98 -16.23
CA PHE A 67 -2.68 13.03 -16.70
C PHE A 67 -2.23 12.78 -18.15
N LEU A 68 -1.81 11.55 -18.47
CA LEU A 68 -1.36 11.15 -19.81
C LEU A 68 -2.48 11.24 -20.87
N TYR A 69 -3.72 10.86 -20.51
CA TYR A 69 -4.87 10.89 -21.41
C TYR A 69 -5.64 12.23 -21.41
N GLN A 70 -5.10 13.27 -20.75
CA GLN A 70 -5.72 14.61 -20.68
C GLN A 70 -7.18 14.63 -20.19
N ASP A 71 -7.54 13.72 -19.29
CA ASP A 71 -8.88 13.66 -18.69
C ASP A 71 -9.15 14.90 -17.82
N GLN A 72 -10.37 15.45 -17.89
CA GLN A 72 -10.73 16.71 -17.21
C GLN A 72 -11.07 16.50 -15.72
N ASP A 73 -11.56 15.32 -15.29
CA ASP A 73 -11.93 15.08 -13.88
C ASP A 73 -10.78 14.43 -13.07
N LYS A 74 -9.83 15.26 -12.63
CA LYS A 74 -8.65 14.85 -11.82
C LYS A 74 -8.83 15.05 -10.32
N LYS A 75 -9.92 15.69 -9.89
CA LYS A 75 -10.08 16.21 -8.51
C LYS A 75 -10.13 15.09 -7.46
N ASN A 76 -10.86 14.02 -7.76
CA ASN A 76 -10.97 12.87 -6.86
C ASN A 76 -9.62 12.15 -6.69
N GLU A 77 -8.82 12.06 -7.75
CA GLU A 77 -7.55 11.32 -7.73
C GLU A 77 -6.50 12.12 -6.97
N TYR A 78 -6.48 13.43 -7.12
CA TYR A 78 -5.65 14.31 -6.31
C TYR A 78 -5.98 14.19 -4.82
N HIS A 79 -7.27 14.22 -4.47
CA HIS A 79 -7.70 14.06 -3.08
C HIS A 79 -7.33 12.68 -2.51
N SER A 80 -7.46 11.63 -3.32
CA SER A 80 -7.12 10.26 -2.95
C SER A 80 -5.62 10.08 -2.69
N VAL A 81 -4.76 10.66 -3.55
CA VAL A 81 -3.30 10.63 -3.37
C VAL A 81 -2.91 11.42 -2.13
N LEU A 82 -3.47 12.63 -1.95
CA LEU A 82 -3.19 13.46 -0.78
C LEU A 82 -3.60 12.77 0.53
N LEU A 83 -4.81 12.21 0.57
CA LEU A 83 -5.30 11.47 1.73
C LEU A 83 -4.43 10.24 2.02
N GLY A 84 -4.07 9.47 0.98
CA GLY A 84 -3.20 8.31 1.15
C GLY A 84 -1.80 8.67 1.66
N LEU A 85 -1.21 9.79 1.20
CA LEU A 85 0.07 10.29 1.71
C LEU A 85 -0.02 10.71 3.18
N LEU A 86 -1.08 11.44 3.56
CA LEU A 86 -1.30 11.83 4.96
C LEU A 86 -1.46 10.60 5.87
N CYS A 87 -2.23 9.61 5.43
CA CYS A 87 -2.40 8.33 6.12
C CYS A 87 -1.07 7.57 6.26
N LEU A 88 -0.24 7.55 5.23
CA LEU A 88 1.08 6.92 5.25
C LEU A 88 2.02 7.60 6.26
N ILE A 89 2.10 8.93 6.23
CA ILE A 89 2.95 9.70 7.17
C ILE A 89 2.50 9.47 8.61
N PHE A 90 1.19 9.54 8.86
CA PHE A 90 0.64 9.29 10.19
C PHE A 90 0.97 7.87 10.67
N LEU A 91 0.75 6.86 9.83
CA LEU A 91 1.04 5.47 10.19
C LEU A 91 2.54 5.26 10.42
N MET A 92 3.42 5.83 9.58
CA MET A 92 4.87 5.78 9.80
C MET A 92 5.25 6.38 11.15
N GLY A 93 4.65 7.50 11.54
CA GLY A 93 4.86 8.12 12.86
C GLY A 93 4.41 7.23 14.01
N VAL A 94 3.21 6.66 13.94
CA VAL A 94 2.68 5.72 14.97
C VAL A 94 3.58 4.49 15.08
N ASN A 95 3.94 3.90 13.95
CA ASN A 95 4.80 2.72 13.87
C ASN A 95 6.21 2.99 14.40
N TYR A 96 6.76 4.18 14.11
CA TYR A 96 8.07 4.59 14.64
C TYR A 96 8.04 4.80 16.15
N TYR A 97 6.97 5.41 16.66
CA TYR A 97 6.75 5.54 18.11
C TYR A 97 6.62 4.17 18.80
N GLN A 98 5.85 3.25 18.21
CA GLN A 98 5.76 1.88 18.69
C GLN A 98 7.14 1.20 18.70
N PHE A 99 7.91 1.32 17.61
CA PHE A 99 9.27 0.79 17.54
C PHE A 99 10.12 1.31 18.69
N GLN A 100 10.18 2.63 18.94
CA GLN A 100 10.96 3.19 20.04
C GLN A 100 10.50 2.69 21.41
N LYS A 101 9.19 2.55 21.62
CA LYS A 101 8.63 2.08 22.88
C LYS A 101 9.01 0.63 23.19
N PHE A 102 9.07 -0.22 22.17
CA PHE A 102 9.45 -1.64 22.33
C PHE A 102 10.96 -1.89 22.19
N SER A 103 11.71 -0.98 21.58
CA SER A 103 13.17 -1.06 21.48
C SER A 103 13.87 -0.58 22.75
N GLY A 104 13.20 0.20 23.61
CA GLY A 104 13.74 0.65 24.89
C GLY A 104 14.02 -0.53 25.83
N GLY A 105 15.28 -0.93 25.94
CA GLY A 105 15.72 -2.03 26.79
C GLY A 105 15.77 -3.41 26.13
N THR A 106 15.71 -3.49 24.79
CA THR A 106 15.82 -4.75 24.02
C THR A 106 16.89 -4.66 22.94
N ASP A 107 17.33 -5.79 22.38
CA ASP A 107 18.31 -5.87 21.27
C ASP A 107 17.70 -5.55 19.88
N LEU A 108 16.59 -4.81 19.83
CA LEU A 108 15.90 -4.45 18.60
C LEU A 108 16.66 -3.37 17.81
N ASN A 109 17.29 -3.78 16.71
CA ASN A 109 18.02 -2.88 15.82
C ASN A 109 17.08 -2.12 14.86
N ILE A 110 17.37 -0.84 14.59
CA ILE A 110 16.69 0.02 13.62
C ILE A 110 16.68 -0.56 12.19
N ASP A 111 17.64 -1.42 11.86
CA ASP A 111 17.70 -2.09 10.56
C ASP A 111 16.47 -2.98 10.32
N LEU A 112 15.87 -3.53 11.38
CA LEU A 112 14.63 -4.31 11.27
C LEU A 112 13.45 -3.44 10.86
N TYR A 113 13.36 -2.22 11.40
CA TYR A 113 12.35 -1.24 11.00
C TYR A 113 12.55 -0.81 9.54
N ARG A 114 13.80 -0.53 9.14
CA ARG A 114 14.14 -0.16 7.75
C ARG A 114 13.81 -1.27 6.77
N MET A 115 14.11 -2.52 7.12
CA MET A 115 13.81 -3.69 6.30
C MET A 115 12.30 -3.89 6.13
N ALA A 116 11.53 -3.81 7.23
CA ALA A 116 10.07 -3.90 7.18
C ALA A 116 9.46 -2.82 6.28
N LEU A 117 10.00 -1.60 6.36
CA LEU A 117 9.57 -0.47 5.54
C LEU A 117 9.89 -0.72 4.06
N MET A 118 11.12 -1.05 3.69
CA MET A 118 11.46 -1.34 2.28
C MET A 118 10.61 -2.46 1.70
N LEU A 119 10.40 -3.53 2.48
CA LEU A 119 9.59 -4.66 2.06
C LEU A 119 8.12 -4.28 1.88
N SER A 120 7.56 -3.48 2.79
CA SER A 120 6.18 -3.00 2.65
C SER A 120 5.98 -2.18 1.37
N PHE A 121 6.98 -1.38 0.97
CA PHE A 121 6.97 -0.66 -0.31
C PHE A 121 7.00 -1.62 -1.51
N LEU A 122 7.85 -2.63 -1.47
CA LEU A 122 7.91 -3.66 -2.52
C LEU A 122 6.60 -4.43 -2.65
N CYS A 123 6.05 -4.93 -1.53
CA CYS A 123 4.78 -5.65 -1.48
C CYS A 123 3.62 -4.77 -1.96
N GLY A 124 3.56 -3.53 -1.50
CA GLY A 124 2.55 -2.55 -1.90
C GLY A 124 2.59 -2.31 -3.42
N CYS A 125 3.77 -2.02 -3.97
CA CYS A 125 3.97 -1.81 -5.41
C CYS A 125 3.51 -3.01 -6.24
N PHE A 126 3.85 -4.21 -5.79
CA PHE A 126 3.50 -5.44 -6.49
C PHE A 126 2.00 -5.69 -6.50
N ALA A 127 1.37 -5.65 -5.33
CA ALA A 127 -0.06 -5.85 -5.20
C ALA A 127 -0.84 -4.76 -5.96
N SER A 128 -0.40 -3.50 -5.91
CA SER A 128 -1.03 -2.42 -6.69
C SER A 128 -0.90 -2.64 -8.19
N ASN A 129 0.25 -3.10 -8.68
CA ASN A 129 0.46 -3.38 -10.09
C ASN A 129 -0.43 -4.54 -10.58
N LEU A 130 -0.54 -5.61 -9.78
CA LEU A 130 -1.47 -6.71 -10.09
C LEU A 130 -2.92 -6.23 -10.12
N CYS A 131 -3.35 -5.48 -9.11
CA CYS A 131 -4.71 -4.93 -9.07
C CYS A 131 -4.98 -3.98 -10.24
N PHE A 132 -4.01 -3.14 -10.62
CA PHE A 132 -4.12 -2.25 -11.76
C PHE A 132 -4.22 -3.03 -13.07
N ALA A 133 -3.38 -4.04 -13.27
CA ALA A 133 -3.42 -4.91 -14.45
C ALA A 133 -4.77 -5.63 -14.59
N LEU A 134 -5.33 -6.15 -13.49
CA LEU A 134 -6.66 -6.78 -13.48
C LEU A 134 -7.77 -5.78 -13.82
N LYS A 135 -7.70 -4.56 -13.28
CA LYS A 135 -8.66 -3.49 -13.57
C LYS A 135 -8.57 -3.02 -15.02
N TYR A 136 -7.35 -2.89 -15.55
CA TYR A 136 -7.09 -2.55 -16.94
C TYR A 136 -7.60 -3.64 -17.90
N LYS A 137 -7.36 -4.92 -17.59
CA LYS A 137 -7.89 -6.08 -18.34
C LYS A 137 -9.42 -6.02 -18.44
N LYS A 138 -10.11 -5.72 -17.33
CA LYS A 138 -11.56 -5.60 -17.30
C LYS A 138 -12.06 -4.38 -18.10
N TYR A 139 -11.35 -3.26 -18.03
CA TYR A 139 -11.68 -2.05 -18.77
C TYR A 139 -11.52 -2.22 -20.29
N SER A 140 -10.37 -2.76 -20.75
CA SER A 140 -10.11 -2.99 -22.18
C SER A 140 -11.15 -3.92 -22.83
N LYS A 141 -11.64 -4.93 -22.10
CA LYS A 141 -12.68 -5.85 -22.60
C LYS A 141 -14.00 -5.14 -22.93
N ASN A 142 -14.30 -4.01 -22.29
CA ASN A 142 -15.54 -3.27 -22.50
C ASN A 142 -15.44 -2.20 -23.62
N TYR A 143 -14.24 -1.82 -24.05
CA TYR A 143 -14.03 -0.66 -24.94
C TYR A 143 -13.36 -1.00 -26.28
N SER A 144 -13.30 -2.28 -26.67
CA SER A 144 -12.65 -2.73 -27.93
C SER A 144 -11.29 -2.07 -28.19
N MET A 145 -10.57 -1.70 -27.13
CA MET A 145 -9.22 -1.16 -27.25
C MET A 145 -8.27 -2.34 -27.35
N GLU A 146 -7.54 -2.42 -28.47
CA GLU A 146 -6.45 -3.37 -28.63
C GLU A 146 -5.51 -3.28 -27.42
N TRP A 147 -5.23 -4.44 -26.82
CA TRP A 147 -4.33 -4.55 -25.70
C TRP A 147 -2.95 -4.00 -26.08
N ASN A 148 -2.55 -2.86 -25.51
CA ASN A 148 -1.23 -2.30 -25.77
C ASN A 148 -0.13 -3.19 -25.15
N ILE A 149 0.45 -4.05 -25.99
CA ILE A 149 1.51 -5.02 -25.67
C ILE A 149 2.70 -4.35 -24.97
N ARG A 150 2.98 -3.07 -25.26
CA ARG A 150 4.08 -2.31 -24.66
C ARG A 150 3.85 -2.07 -23.17
N THR A 151 2.62 -1.76 -22.78
CA THR A 151 2.24 -1.56 -21.37
C THR A 151 2.29 -2.87 -20.58
N GLN A 152 1.93 -4.00 -21.20
CA GLN A 152 2.00 -5.32 -20.58
C GLN A 152 3.44 -5.78 -20.35
N ARG A 153 4.32 -5.56 -21.34
CA ARG A 153 5.77 -5.85 -21.20
C ARG A 153 6.42 -5.00 -20.11
N PHE A 154 6.01 -3.74 -19.98
CA PHE A 154 6.47 -2.88 -18.89
C PHE A 154 6.02 -3.39 -17.52
N MET A 155 4.73 -3.73 -17.36
CA MET A 155 4.22 -4.31 -16.10
C MET A 155 4.87 -5.66 -15.76
N ALA A 156 5.08 -6.55 -16.74
CA ALA A 156 5.75 -7.83 -16.54
C ALA A 156 7.23 -7.67 -16.16
N SER A 157 7.91 -6.68 -16.73
CA SER A 157 9.31 -6.39 -16.38
C SER A 157 9.49 -5.90 -14.94
N ALA A 158 8.46 -5.27 -14.34
CA ALA A 158 8.47 -4.87 -12.94
C ALA A 158 8.17 -6.02 -11.96
N ALA A 159 7.57 -7.12 -12.41
CA ALA A 159 7.26 -8.28 -11.56
C ALA A 159 8.50 -9.13 -11.23
N LEU A 160 9.50 -9.15 -12.12
CA LEU A 160 10.70 -9.98 -12.00
C LEU A 160 11.67 -9.48 -10.90
N PRO A 161 11.96 -8.16 -10.77
CA PRO A 161 12.69 -7.60 -9.63
C PRO A 161 11.99 -7.84 -8.29
N VAL A 162 10.65 -7.83 -8.27
CA VAL A 162 9.88 -8.11 -7.05
C VAL A 162 9.99 -9.56 -6.63
N LEU A 163 9.87 -10.51 -7.57
CA LEU A 163 10.07 -11.93 -7.26
C LEU A 163 11.48 -12.15 -6.70
N MET A 164 12.50 -11.54 -7.30
CA MET A 164 13.88 -11.59 -6.78
C MET A 164 13.99 -11.00 -5.36
N ALA A 165 13.35 -9.86 -5.09
CA ALA A 165 13.35 -9.24 -3.77
C ALA A 165 12.63 -10.08 -2.71
N ILE A 166 11.49 -10.69 -3.06
CA ILE A 166 10.75 -11.60 -2.18
C ILE A 166 11.56 -12.87 -1.92
N THR A 167 12.19 -13.46 -2.94
CA THR A 167 13.04 -14.66 -2.74
C THR A 167 14.27 -14.36 -1.88
N ALA A 168 14.89 -13.19 -2.04
CA ALA A 168 16.03 -12.79 -1.21
C ALA A 168 15.64 -12.67 0.28
N LEU A 169 14.38 -12.38 0.59
CA LEU A 169 13.85 -12.28 1.95
C LEU A 169 13.59 -13.62 2.63
N PHE A 170 13.37 -14.69 1.88
CA PHE A 170 13.23 -16.04 2.44
C PHE A 170 14.56 -16.79 2.53
N VAL A 171 15.64 -16.20 2.01
CA VAL A 171 17.00 -16.76 2.03
C VAL A 171 17.86 -16.17 3.16
N ILE A 172 17.43 -15.04 3.76
CA ILE A 172 18.01 -14.46 4.98
C ILE A 172 17.27 -15.00 6.21
#